data_AF-A0A2V6JAX5-F1
#
_entry.id   AF-A0A2V6JAX5-F1
#
_cell.length_a   1.000
_cell.length_b   1.000
_cell.length_c   1.000
_cell.angle_alpha   90.00
_cell.angle_beta   90.00
_cell.angle_gamma   90.00
#
_symmetry.space_group_name_H-M   'P 1'
#
loop_
_entity.id
_entity.type
_entity.pdbx_description
1 polymer ?
#
loop_
_entity_poly.entity_id
_entity_poly.type
_entity_poly.pdbx_seq_one_letter_code
_entity_poly.pdbx_strand_id
1 'polypeptide(L)'
;AELSRCSVKELSEIKGIGPAKALELVAAFNLGKRFTQEPLSQQKLDSPELIYKLLGDEMRMLRTESLRVVLLDTRYRLMRVEAVSVGSMNESIAHPREIFRP
;
A
#
# COMPACT_ATOMS: atom_id res chain seq x y z
N ALA A 1 1.31 15.50 -1.05
CA ALA A 1 0.75 14.14 -1.23
C ALA A 1 0.38 13.82 -2.69
N GLU A 2 0.15 14.82 -3.56
CA GLU A 2 -0.20 14.55 -4.97
C GLU A 2 1.00 14.09 -5.82
N LEU A 3 2.18 14.71 -5.67
CA LEU A 3 3.38 14.36 -6.46
C LEU A 3 3.81 12.90 -6.32
N SER A 4 3.68 12.31 -5.14
CA SER A 4 4.03 10.90 -4.89
C SER A 4 3.06 9.90 -5.52
N ARG A 5 1.96 10.38 -6.12
CA ARG A 5 0.94 9.58 -6.83
C ARG A 5 1.03 9.73 -8.35
N CYS A 6 1.79 10.70 -8.82
CA CYS A 6 1.96 10.93 -10.25
C CYS A 6 2.79 9.79 -10.87
N SER A 7 2.31 9.32 -12.01
CA SER A 7 3.06 8.47 -12.92
C SER A 7 4.29 9.20 -13.48
N VAL A 8 5.24 8.43 -14.01
CA VAL A 8 6.41 9.00 -14.70
C VAL A 8 5.97 9.97 -15.81
N LYS A 9 4.87 9.67 -16.51
CA LYS A 9 4.32 10.51 -17.56
C LYS A 9 3.84 11.86 -17.02
N GLU A 10 2.98 11.84 -16.00
CA GLU A 10 2.46 13.07 -15.36
C GLU A 10 3.59 13.92 -14.77
N LEU A 11 4.60 13.30 -14.16
CA LEU A 11 5.76 14.04 -13.66
C LEU A 11 6.62 14.63 -14.77
N SER A 12 6.69 13.98 -15.94
CA SER A 12 7.47 14.47 -17.09
C SER A 12 6.82 15.66 -17.79
N GLU A 13 5.55 15.94 -17.52
CA GLU A 13 4.85 17.14 -18.03
C GLU A 13 5.23 18.41 -17.25
N ILE A 14 5.85 18.25 -16.07
CA ILE A 14 6.34 19.37 -15.27
C ILE A 14 7.60 19.95 -15.91
N LYS A 15 7.58 21.25 -16.24
CA LYS A 15 8.71 21.95 -16.83
C LYS A 15 9.98 21.76 -15.98
N GLY A 16 11.03 21.21 -16.60
CA GLY A 16 12.31 20.93 -15.93
C GLY A 16 12.46 19.51 -15.39
N ILE A 17 11.43 18.65 -15.51
CA ILE A 17 11.50 17.24 -15.14
C ILE A 17 11.44 16.40 -16.42
N GLY A 18 12.60 15.89 -16.85
CA GLY A 18 12.67 14.90 -17.92
C GLY A 18 12.31 13.49 -17.45
N PRO A 19 12.14 12.52 -18.37
CA PRO A 19 11.70 11.16 -18.05
C PRO A 19 12.62 10.44 -17.06
N ALA A 20 13.94 10.66 -17.16
CA ALA A 20 14.91 10.09 -16.22
C ALA A 20 14.70 10.63 -14.79
N LYS A 21 14.46 11.93 -14.65
CA LYS A 21 14.22 12.59 -13.35
C LYS A 21 12.88 12.19 -12.75
N ALA A 22 11.86 12.07 -13.60
CA ALA A 22 10.55 11.57 -13.21
C ALA A 22 10.65 10.12 -12.66
N LEU A 23 11.39 9.24 -13.33
CA LEU A 23 11.62 7.88 -12.85
C LEU A 23 12.35 7.84 -11.51
N GLU A 24 13.40 8.66 -11.35
CA GLU A 24 14.15 8.80 -10.10
C GLU A 24 13.24 9.21 -8.93
N LEU A 25 12.36 10.19 -9.16
CA LEU A 25 11.39 10.65 -8.16
C LEU A 25 10.38 9.56 -7.78
N VAL A 26 9.82 8.86 -8.77
CA VAL A 26 8.90 7.73 -8.51
C VAL A 26 9.59 6.63 -7.70
N ALA A 27 10.84 6.31 -8.03
CA ALA A 27 11.62 5.32 -7.28
C ALA A 27 11.88 5.79 -5.84
N ALA A 28 12.29 7.04 -5.64
CA ALA A 28 12.54 7.62 -4.32
C ALA A 28 11.28 7.60 -3.44
N PHE A 29 10.11 7.96 -3.98
CA PHE A 29 8.85 7.90 -3.25
C PHE A 29 8.48 6.48 -2.85
N ASN A 30 8.67 5.49 -3.73
CA ASN A 30 8.40 4.09 -3.40
C ASN A 30 9.39 3.52 -2.36
N LEU A 31 10.67 3.90 -2.43
CA LEU A 31 11.67 3.53 -1.43
C LEU A 31 11.33 4.14 -0.07
N GLY A 32 10.94 5.42 -0.02
CA GLY A 32 10.51 6.08 1.21
C GLY A 32 9.34 5.34 1.88
N LYS A 33 8.34 4.92 1.10
CA LYS A 33 7.20 4.11 1.60
C LYS A 33 7.66 2.78 2.21
N ARG A 34 8.58 2.07 1.55
CA ARG A 34 9.12 0.80 2.07
C ARG A 34 9.85 1.00 3.39
N PHE A 35 10.70 2.03 3.48
CA PHE A 35 11.47 2.33 4.68
C PHE A 35 10.57 2.68 5.88
N THR A 36 9.44 3.36 5.66
CA THR A 36 8.48 3.64 6.74
C THR A 36 7.70 2.41 7.23
N GLN A 37 7.57 1.37 6.41
CA GLN A 37 6.85 0.14 6.74
C GLN A 37 7.73 -0.90 7.44
N GLU A 38 9.05 -0.87 7.21
CA GLU A 38 10.00 -1.86 7.72
C GLU A 38 9.99 -2.03 9.26
N PRO A 39 9.92 -0.96 10.09
CA PRO A 39 9.89 -1.10 11.55
C PRO A 39 8.65 -1.83 12.08
N LEU A 40 7.54 -1.79 11.34
CA LEU A 40 6.27 -2.40 11.75
C LEU A 40 6.23 -3.91 11.48
N SER A 41 7.10 -4.41 10.60
CA SER A 41 7.14 -5.83 10.24
C SER A 41 7.55 -6.74 11.42
N GLN A 42 8.38 -6.24 12.34
CA GLN A 42 8.84 -6.99 13.52
C GLN A 42 8.04 -6.68 14.78
N GLN A 43 7.18 -5.65 14.74
CA GLN A 43 6.35 -5.26 15.87
C GLN A 43 5.14 -6.19 16.00
N LYS A 44 4.71 -6.43 17.23
CA LYS A 44 3.43 -7.09 17.53
C LYS A 44 2.27 -6.18 17.08
N LEU A 45 1.40 -6.68 16.19
CA LEU A 45 0.22 -5.99 15.66
C LEU A 45 -1.04 -6.44 16.39
N ASP A 46 -1.28 -5.88 17.58
CA ASP A 46 -2.39 -6.25 18.47
C ASP A 46 -3.40 -5.12 18.72
N SER A 47 -3.38 -4.08 17.88
CA SER A 47 -4.33 -2.98 17.95
C SER A 47 -4.73 -2.49 16.55
N PRO A 48 -5.96 -1.98 16.38
CA PRO A 48 -6.41 -1.42 15.11
C PRO A 48 -5.60 -0.19 14.66
N GLU A 49 -5.06 0.59 15.60
CA GLU A 49 -4.18 1.74 15.31
C GLU A 49 -2.88 1.28 14.64
N LEU A 50 -2.34 0.13 15.05
CA LEU A 50 -1.15 -0.45 14.43
C LEU A 50 -1.44 -0.95 13.02
N ILE A 51 -2.61 -1.52 12.77
CA ILE A 51 -3.05 -1.89 11.42
C ILE A 51 -3.22 -0.65 10.54
N TYR A 52 -3.82 0.41 11.06
CA TYR A 52 -3.93 1.68 10.35
C TYR A 52 -2.57 2.30 10.06
N LYS A 53 -1.61 2.23 11.00
CA LYS A 53 -0.24 2.70 10.77
C LYS A 53 0.48 1.88 9.70
N LEU A 54 0.20 0.57 9.61
CA LEU A 54 0.79 -0.31 8.61
C LEU A 54 0.23 -0.06 7.20
N LEU A 55 -1.09 0.06 7.07
CA LEU A 55 -1.77 0.04 5.77
C LEU A 55 -2.52 1.32 5.39
N GLY A 56 -2.84 2.19 6.36
CA GLY A 56 -3.75 3.32 6.16
C GLY A 56 -3.29 4.28 5.08
N ASP A 57 -1.99 4.59 5.03
CA ASP A 57 -1.44 5.47 3.99
C ASP A 57 -1.52 4.83 2.60
N GLU A 58 -1.18 3.54 2.47
CA GLU A 58 -1.30 2.80 1.21
C GLU A 58 -2.76 2.69 0.77
N MET A 59 -3.65 2.25 1.66
CA MET A 59 -5.06 2.03 1.35
C MET A 59 -5.76 3.34 0.96
N ARG A 60 -5.42 4.47 1.60
CA ARG A 60 -5.93 5.81 1.21
C ARG A 60 -5.47 6.25 -0.19
N MET A 61 -4.41 5.64 -0.73
CA MET A 61 -3.91 5.94 -2.07
C MET A 61 -4.59 5.10 -3.17
N LEU A 62 -5.38 4.09 -2.82
CA LEU A 62 -6.07 3.25 -3.81
C LEU A 62 -7.22 4.03 -4.47
N ARG A 63 -7.38 3.84 -5.79
CA ARG A 63 -8.44 4.50 -6.59
C ARG A 63 -9.77 3.75 -6.55
N THR A 64 -9.75 2.50 -6.13
CA THR A 64 -10.90 1.61 -6.00
C THR A 64 -10.89 0.99 -4.62
N GLU A 65 -12.03 0.46 -4.20
CA GLU A 65 -12.08 -0.29 -2.96
C GLU A 65 -11.20 -1.53 -3.02
N SER A 66 -10.60 -1.90 -1.91
CA SER A 66 -9.77 -3.10 -1.82
C SER A 66 -9.90 -3.73 -0.45
N LEU A 67 -10.17 -5.02 -0.44
CA LEU A 67 -10.12 -5.85 0.75
C LEU A 67 -8.73 -6.48 0.87
N ARG A 68 -8.05 -6.17 1.97
CA ARG A 68 -6.74 -6.74 2.30
C ARG A 68 -6.85 -7.70 3.48
N VAL A 69 -6.09 -8.79 3.45
CA VAL A 69 -5.90 -9.71 4.57
C VAL A 69 -4.49 -9.57 5.11
N VAL A 70 -4.39 -9.28 6.41
CA VAL A 70 -3.11 -9.20 7.13
C VAL A 70 -2.83 -10.55 7.77
N LEU A 71 -1.83 -11.25 7.26
CA LEU A 71 -1.40 -12.55 7.77
C LEU A 71 -0.38 -12.34 8.88
N LEU A 72 -0.69 -12.86 10.06
CA LEU A 72 0.14 -12.73 11.26
C LEU A 72 0.62 -14.11 11.73
N ASP A 73 1.80 -14.15 12.35
CA ASP A 73 2.26 -15.34 13.07
C ASP A 73 1.58 -15.49 14.45
N THR A 74 1.90 -16.56 15.17
CA THR A 74 1.33 -16.83 16.51
C THR A 74 1.72 -15.81 17.57
N ARG A 75 2.68 -14.92 17.29
CA ARG A 75 3.09 -13.80 18.14
C ARG A 75 2.53 -12.47 17.64
N TYR A 76 1.56 -12.49 16.73
CA TYR A 76 0.96 -11.32 16.08
C TYR A 76 1.96 -10.46 15.29
N ARG A 77 3.04 -11.04 14.76
CA ARG A 77 3.97 -10.31 13.88
C ARG A 77 3.56 -10.47 12.43
N LEU A 78 3.81 -9.44 11.63
CA LEU A 78 3.43 -9.44 10.22
C LEU A 78 4.19 -10.50 9.43
N MET A 79 3.46 -11.41 8.79
CA MET A 79 4.02 -12.33 7.81
C MET A 79 3.89 -11.78 6.40
N ARG A 80 2.69 -11.34 6.01
CA ARG A 80 2.35 -10.90 4.66
C ARG A 80 1.05 -10.10 4.66
N VAL A 81 0.84 -9.24 3.67
CA VAL A 81 -0.45 -8.58 3.41
C VAL A 81 -0.92 -8.93 2.01
N GLU A 82 -2.10 -9.52 1.90
CA GLU A 82 -2.69 -9.95 0.64
C GLU A 82 -3.85 -9.10 0.20
N ALA A 83 -3.94 -8.84 -1.10
CA ALA A 83 -5.12 -8.26 -1.71
C ALA A 83 -6.05 -9.38 -2.15
N VAL A 84 -7.15 -9.57 -1.42
CA VAL A 84 -8.13 -10.63 -1.70
C VAL A 84 -9.12 -10.18 -2.78
N SER A 85 -9.46 -8.90 -2.78
CA SER A 85 -10.34 -8.32 -3.78
C SER A 85 -9.93 -6.89 -4.11
N VAL A 86 -10.02 -6.56 -5.39
CA VAL A 86 -9.99 -5.20 -5.90
C VAL A 86 -11.40 -4.96 -6.43
N GLY A 87 -12.15 -4.18 -5.66
CA GLY A 87 -13.53 -3.84 -5.95
C GLY A 87 -13.67 -2.80 -7.07
N SER A 88 -14.91 -2.37 -7.26
CA SER A 88 -15.27 -1.21 -8.07
C SER A 88 -14.99 0.09 -7.32
N MET A 89 -15.64 1.20 -7.71
CA MET A 89 -15.57 2.45 -6.98
C MET A 89 -16.34 2.46 -5.65
N ASN A 90 -17.28 1.53 -5.45
CA ASN A 90 -18.23 1.59 -4.34
C ASN A 90 -18.50 0.26 -3.64
N GLU A 91 -17.93 -0.84 -4.12
CA GLU A 91 -17.99 -2.13 -3.42
C GLU A 91 -16.80 -3.03 -3.78
N SER A 92 -16.39 -3.85 -2.82
CA SER A 92 -15.46 -4.97 -3.03
C SER A 92 -16.10 -6.25 -2.50
N ILE A 93 -16.43 -7.17 -3.40
CA ILE A 93 -16.98 -8.49 -3.05
C ILE A 93 -15.81 -9.42 -2.73
N ALA A 94 -15.89 -10.12 -1.60
CA ALA A 94 -14.92 -11.13 -1.20
C ALA A 94 -15.64 -12.34 -0.58
N HIS A 95 -15.44 -13.52 -1.17
CA HIS A 95 -16.05 -14.74 -0.63
C HIS A 95 -15.21 -15.28 0.53
N PRO A 96 -15.79 -15.86 1.61
CA PRO A 96 -15.01 -16.41 2.73
C PRO A 96 -13.89 -17.38 2.30
N ARG A 97 -14.14 -18.18 1.26
CA ARG A 97 -13.13 -19.08 0.66
C ARG A 97 -11.87 -18.35 0.18
N GLU A 98 -12.01 -17.13 -0.33
CA GLU A 98 -10.91 -16.30 -0.82
C GLU A 98 -10.20 -15.62 0.37
N ILE A 99 -10.93 -15.25 1.41
CA ILE A 99 -10.36 -14.66 2.64
C ILE A 99 -9.52 -15.69 3.40
N PHE A 100 -9.98 -16.94 3.52
CA PHE A 100 -9.28 -18.01 4.23
C PHE A 100 -8.23 -18.74 3.37
N ARG A 101 -8.14 -18.43 2.08
CA ARG A 101 -7.07 -18.88 1.17
C ARG A 101 -6.55 -17.69 0.34
N PRO A 102 -5.95 -16.69 1.03
CA PRO A 102 -5.51 -15.45 0.40
C PRO A 102 -4.20 -15.62 -0.39
#